data_AF-A0A377TYK2-F1
#
_entry.id   AF-A0A377TYK2-F1
#
_cell.length_a   1.000
_cell.length_b   1.000
_cell.length_c   1.000
_cell.angle_alpha   90.00
_cell.angle_beta   90.00
_cell.angle_gamma   90.00
#
_symmetry.space_group_name_H-M   'P 1'
#
loop_
_entity.id
_entity.type
_entity.pdbx_description
1 polymer ?
#
loop_
_entity_poly.entity_id
_entity_poly.type
_entity_poly.pdbx_seq_one_letter_code
_entity_poly.pdbx_strand_id
1 'polypeptide(L)' 'MRNAGILNQVKAAVVKENYLDTLRAIDPQLVKTAVSGPRFQQCFFENCQDKAIEDFVRQIVA' A
#
# COMPACT_ATOMS: atom_id res chain seq x y z
N MET A 1 8.66 18.73 -16.45
CA MET A 1 9.22 17.46 -15.93
C MET A 1 10.14 17.63 -14.72
N ARG A 2 10.84 18.76 -14.54
CA ARG A 2 11.78 18.97 -13.41
C ARG A 2 11.10 19.01 -12.01
N ASN A 3 9.98 19.71 -11.88
CA ASN A 3 9.28 19.83 -10.59
C ASN A 3 8.63 18.50 -10.13
N ALA A 4 8.17 17.68 -11.07
CA ALA A 4 7.63 16.36 -10.76
C ALA A 4 8.70 15.41 -10.20
N GLY A 5 9.93 15.48 -10.73
CA GLY A 5 11.07 14.73 -10.18
C GLY A 5 11.45 15.17 -8.76
N ILE A 6 11.49 16.47 -8.51
CA ILE A 6 11.77 17.03 -7.17
C ILE A 6 10.68 16.60 -6.18
N LEU A 7 9.41 16.66 -6.58
CA LEU A 7 8.30 16.23 -5.72
C LEU A 7 8.41 14.74 -5.34
N ASN A 8 8.80 13.87 -6.28
CA ASN A 8 9.03 12.45 -6.00
C ASN A 8 10.19 12.22 -5.02
N GLN A 9 11.28 12.97 -5.17
CA GLN A 9 12.43 12.91 -4.26
C GLN A 9 12.07 13.37 -2.84
N VAL A 10 11.32 14.47 -2.73
CA VAL A 10 10.82 14.93 -1.42
C VAL A 10 9.91 13.87 -0.82
N LYS A 11 8.93 13.35 -1.56
CA LYS A 11 8.02 12.30 -1.07
C LYS A 11 8.77 11.07 -0.58
N ALA A 12 9.78 10.61 -1.31
CA ALA A 12 10.61 9.47 -0.92
C ALA A 12 11.41 9.73 0.36
N ALA A 13 11.86 10.98 0.59
CA ALA A 13 12.60 11.36 1.79
C ALA A 13 11.73 11.51 3.04
N VAL A 14 10.41 11.80 2.92
CA VAL A 14 9.52 12.00 4.07
C VAL A 14 8.66 10.78 4.40
N VAL A 15 8.33 9.94 3.42
CA VAL A 15 7.63 8.67 3.67
C VAL A 15 8.62 7.73 4.36
N LYS A 16 8.21 7.12 5.49
CA LYS A 16 9.03 6.12 6.19
C LYS A 16 9.61 5.15 5.16
N GLU A 17 10.90 4.84 5.29
CA GLU A 17 11.68 4.06 4.30
C GLU A 17 11.03 2.73 3.88
N ASN A 18 10.09 2.23 4.67
CA ASN A 18 9.32 1.03 4.37
C ASN A 18 7.81 1.33 4.30
N TYR A 19 7.27 1.25 3.08
CA TYR A 19 5.85 1.41 2.78
C TYR A 19 4.97 0.43 3.59
N LEU A 20 5.42 -0.83 3.74
CA LEU A 20 4.72 -1.84 4.53
C LEU A 20 4.69 -1.52 6.01
N ASP A 21 5.77 -0.96 6.57
CA ASP A 21 5.80 -0.59 7.98
C ASP A 21 4.88 0.61 8.25
N THR A 22 4.68 1.48 7.25
CA THR A 22 3.64 2.52 7.32
C THR A 22 2.25 1.89 7.35
N LEU A 23 1.97 0.93 6.47
CA LEU A 23 0.67 0.23 6.45
C LEU A 23 0.40 -0.55 7.75
N ARG A 24 1.42 -1.18 8.33
CA ARG A 24 1.33 -1.90 9.62
C ARG A 24 1.15 -0.98 10.81
N ALA A 25 1.59 0.28 10.72
CA ALA A 25 1.44 1.26 11.79
C ALA A 25 0.05 1.92 11.80
N ILE A 26 -0.73 1.81 10.72
CA ILE A 26 -2.12 2.28 10.66
C ILE A 26 -3.02 1.28 11.39
N ASP A 27 -4.12 1.77 11.98
CA ASP A 27 -5.16 0.94 12.58
C ASP A 27 -5.59 -0.19 11.60
N PRO A 28 -5.41 -1.47 11.97
CA PRO A 28 -5.75 -2.60 11.11
C PRO A 28 -7.22 -2.64 10.67
N GLN A 29 -8.16 -2.12 11.47
CA GLN A 29 -9.57 -2.07 11.07
C GLN A 29 -9.81 -1.08 9.93
N LEU A 30 -9.10 0.05 9.92
CA LEU A 30 -9.16 1.02 8.82
C LEU A 30 -8.60 0.41 7.54
N VAL A 31 -7.44 -0.25 7.64
CA VAL A 31 -6.83 -0.92 6.49
C VAL A 31 -7.74 -2.02 5.97
N LYS A 32 -8.28 -2.88 6.84
CA LYS A 32 -9.22 -3.95 6.47
C LYS A 32 -10.43 -3.41 5.73
N THR A 33 -11.05 -2.35 6.25
CA THR A 33 -12.21 -1.72 5.61
C THR A 33 -11.89 -1.22 4.20
N ALA A 34 -10.72 -0.60 4.02
CA ALA A 34 -10.28 -0.10 2.73
C ALA A 34 -10.05 -1.21 1.68
N VAL A 35 -9.59 -2.39 2.10
CA VAL A 35 -9.22 -3.50 1.19
C VAL A 35 -10.24 -4.64 1.12
N SER A 36 -11.35 -4.57 1.88
CA SER A 36 -12.38 -5.62 1.90
C SER A 36 -13.35 -5.58 0.71
N GLY A 37 -13.29 -4.55 -0.13
CA GLY A 37 -14.17 -4.44 -1.30
C GLY A 37 -13.89 -5.52 -2.36
N PRO A 38 -14.90 -6.23 -2.88
CA PRO A 38 -14.69 -7.35 -3.82
C PRO A 38 -14.02 -6.90 -5.13
N ARG A 39 -14.39 -5.72 -5.65
CA ARG A 39 -13.73 -5.14 -6.82
C ARG A 39 -12.28 -4.71 -6.54
N PHE A 40 -12.00 -4.22 -5.34
CA PHE A 40 -10.64 -3.87 -4.95
C PHE A 40 -9.78 -5.14 -4.94
N GLN A 41 -10.23 -6.18 -4.27
CA GLN A 41 -9.49 -7.44 -4.15
C GLN A 41 -9.25 -8.08 -5.51
N GLN A 42 -10.26 -8.11 -6.39
CA GLN A 42 -10.08 -8.61 -7.74
C GLN A 42 -8.98 -7.86 -8.49
N CYS A 43 -9.13 -6.53 -8.64
CA CYS A 43 -8.15 -5.72 -9.38
C CYS A 43 -6.75 -5.79 -8.74
N PHE A 44 -6.68 -5.78 -7.41
CA PHE A 44 -5.43 -5.83 -6.67
C PHE A 44 -4.73 -7.18 -6.85
N PHE A 45 -5.39 -8.31 -6.58
CA PHE A 45 -4.76 -9.63 -6.67
C PHE A 45 -4.44 -10.05 -8.10
N GLU A 46 -5.19 -9.59 -9.11
CA GLU A 46 -4.88 -9.87 -10.52
C GLU A 46 -3.64 -9.11 -11.04
N ASN A 47 -3.34 -7.93 -10.48
CA ASN A 47 -2.34 -7.01 -11.03
C ASN A 47 -1.19 -6.67 -10.07
N CYS A 48 -1.21 -7.17 -8.84
CA CYS A 48 -0.16 -6.88 -7.87
C CYS A 48 1.20 -7.39 -8.36
N GLN A 49 2.23 -6.54 -8.27
CA GLN A 49 3.59 -6.88 -8.67
C GLN A 49 4.53 -7.07 -7.47
N ASP A 50 4.07 -6.75 -6.27
CA ASP A 50 4.84 -6.86 -5.04
C ASP A 50 4.22 -7.92 -4.13
N LYS A 51 4.93 -9.04 -4.01
CA LYS A 51 4.44 -10.19 -3.24
C LYS A 51 4.30 -9.88 -1.74
N ALA A 52 5.16 -9.00 -1.19
CA ALA A 52 5.10 -8.65 0.22
C ALA A 52 3.86 -7.79 0.54
N ILE A 53 3.44 -6.93 -0.39
CA ILE A 53 2.18 -6.18 -0.27
C ILE A 53 0.99 -7.11 -0.46
N GLU A 54 1.04 -8.03 -1.42
CA GLU A 54 -0.02 -9.02 -1.61
C GLU A 54 -0.26 -9.85 -0.34
N ASP A 55 0.81 -10.37 0.27
CA ASP A 55 0.73 -11.21 1.47
C ASP A 55 0.20 -10.42 2.67
N PHE A 56 0.60 -9.15 2.82
CA PHE A 56 0.04 -8.26 3.83
C PHE A 56 -1.47 -8.08 3.66
N VAL A 57 -1.94 -7.80 2.44
CA VAL A 57 -3.38 -7.61 2.17
C VAL A 57 -4.13 -8.91 2.43
N ARG A 58 -3.60 -10.08 2.02
CA ARG A 58 -4.19 -11.39 2.33
C ARG A 58 -4.33 -11.64 3.83
N GLN A 59 -3.31 -11.29 4.62
CA GLN A 59 -3.35 -11.41 6.08
C GLN A 59 -4.43 -10.51 6.71
N ILE A 60 -4.63 -9.31 6.16
CA ILE A 60 -5.62 -8.35 6.65
C ILE A 60 -7.06 -8.79 6.33
N VAL A 61 -7.29 -9.35 5.13
CA VAL A 61 -8.65 -9.73 4.68
C VAL A 61 -9.09 -11.13 5.11
N ALA A 62 -8.15 -11.98 5.56
CA ALA A 62 -8.48 -13.24 6.24
C ALA A 62 -9.41 -13.01 7.45
#